data_AF-A0A2Y9MKB5-F1
#
_entry.id   AF-A0A2Y9MKB5-F1
#
_cell.length_a   1.000
_cell.length_b   1.000
_cell.length_c   1.000
_cell.angle_alpha   90.00
_cell.angle_beta   90.00
_cell.angle_gamma   90.00
#
_symmetry.space_group_name_H-M   'P 1'
#
loop_
_entity.id
_entity.type
_entity.pdbx_description
1 polymer ?
#
loop_
_entity_poly.entity_id
_entity_poly.type
_entity_poly.pdbx_seq_one_letter_code
_entity_poly.pdbx_strand_id
1 'polypeptide(L)'
;MTLEPNKDLRPGDTVTITCSSYRGYPEAEVFWQDGQGAPLTGNVTTSQTAKEQGLFDVRSVLRVVLGANGTYSCLVRNPVLQQDAHGSVTITPHRNPTGAVEVQVPEDPVVALVGTDATL
;
A
#
# COMPACT_ATOMS: atom_id res chain seq x y z
N MET A 1 28.87 14.71 -11.83
CA MET A 1 28.07 14.62 -10.59
C MET A 1 26.85 15.49 -10.80
N THR A 2 25.72 14.89 -11.12
CA THR A 2 24.46 15.62 -11.33
C THR A 2 23.69 15.51 -10.02
N LEU A 3 23.69 16.59 -9.24
CA LEU A 3 22.86 16.72 -8.06
C LEU A 3 21.43 16.83 -8.56
N GLU A 4 20.67 15.73 -8.51
CA GLU A 4 19.22 15.80 -8.65
C GLU A 4 18.71 16.70 -7.50
N PRO A 5 17.88 17.72 -7.79
CA PRO A 5 17.41 18.61 -6.74
C PRO A 5 16.57 17.78 -5.77
N ASN A 6 17.02 17.71 -4.51
CA ASN A 6 16.22 17.26 -3.38
C ASN A 6 14.96 18.14 -3.33
N LYS A 7 13.86 17.67 -3.91
CA LYS A 7 12.64 18.46 -4.03
C LYS A 7 11.84 18.27 -2.76
N ASP A 8 12.03 19.19 -1.82
CA ASP A 8 11.21 19.25 -0.62
C ASP A 8 9.74 19.28 -1.01
N LEU A 9 8.98 18.32 -0.49
CA LEU A 9 7.53 18.25 -0.69
C LEU A 9 6.86 19.47 -0.07
N ARG A 10 6.04 20.15 -0.87
CA ARG A 10 5.23 21.31 -0.47
C ARG A 10 3.75 20.94 -0.46
N PRO A 11 2.93 21.61 0.37
CA PRO A 11 1.49 21.53 0.23
C PRO A 11 1.07 21.89 -1.20
N GLY A 12 0.20 21.09 -1.81
CA GLY A 12 -0.19 21.19 -3.21
C GLY A 12 0.62 20.30 -4.16
N ASP A 13 1.76 19.74 -3.73
CA ASP A 13 2.48 18.76 -4.55
C ASP A 13 1.71 17.44 -4.63
N THR A 14 1.79 16.79 -5.79
CA THR A 14 1.28 15.42 -5.95
C THR A 14 2.35 14.42 -5.52
N VAL A 15 1.98 13.51 -4.63
CA VAL A 15 2.82 12.40 -4.21
C VAL A 15 2.22 11.08 -4.64
N THR A 16 3.11 10.17 -5.03
CA THR A 16 2.78 8.78 -5.33
C THR A 16 3.21 7.90 -4.16
N ILE A 17 2.24 7.18 -3.58
CA ILE A 17 2.44 6.23 -2.49
C ILE A 17 2.27 4.83 -3.05
N THR A 18 3.28 3.99 -2.93
CA THR A 18 3.21 2.59 -3.38
C THR A 18 3.11 1.67 -2.17
N CYS A 19 2.09 0.81 -2.14
CA CYS A 19 1.93 -0.28 -1.20
C CYS A 19 2.30 -1.59 -1.89
N SER A 20 3.21 -2.33 -1.27
CA SER A 20 3.64 -3.64 -1.75
C SER A 20 3.41 -4.71 -0.69
N SER A 21 2.83 -5.83 -1.09
CA SER A 21 2.66 -7.03 -0.26
C SER A 21 3.04 -8.25 -1.09
N TYR A 22 3.70 -9.23 -0.48
CA TYR A 22 4.29 -10.36 -1.20
C TYR A 22 3.78 -11.67 -0.63
N ARG A 23 3.72 -12.70 -1.48
CA ARG A 23 3.44 -14.09 -1.08
C ARG A 23 2.06 -14.32 -0.42
N GLY A 24 1.03 -13.56 -0.77
CA GLY A 24 -0.35 -13.77 -0.29
C GLY A 24 -1.10 -14.86 -1.06
N TYR A 25 -2.18 -15.42 -0.49
CA TYR A 25 -3.09 -16.30 -1.23
C TYR A 25 -4.50 -16.33 -0.62
N PRO A 26 -5.58 -16.25 -1.43
CA PRO A 26 -5.61 -16.09 -2.89
C PRO A 26 -5.34 -14.64 -3.31
N GLU A 27 -5.88 -14.19 -4.45
CA GLU A 27 -5.89 -12.76 -4.80
C GLU A 27 -6.52 -11.93 -3.66
N ALA A 28 -5.86 -10.84 -3.25
CA ALA A 28 -6.25 -10.05 -2.09
C ALA A 28 -7.11 -8.84 -2.47
N GLU A 29 -7.88 -8.33 -1.51
CA GLU A 29 -8.55 -7.04 -1.62
C GLU A 29 -7.64 -5.95 -1.03
N VAL A 30 -7.52 -4.80 -1.71
CA VAL A 30 -6.67 -3.70 -1.23
C VAL A 30 -7.48 -2.45 -0.98
N PHE A 31 -7.36 -1.90 0.22
CA PHE A 31 -8.02 -0.68 0.66
C PHE A 31 -6.99 0.36 1.06
N TRP A 32 -7.27 1.62 0.76
CA TRP A 32 -6.50 2.74 1.27
C TRP A 32 -7.36 3.55 2.21
N GLN A 33 -6.75 4.06 3.27
CA GLN A 33 -7.39 4.95 4.24
C GLN A 33 -6.46 6.09 4.62
N ASP A 34 -7.03 7.23 4.99
CA ASP A 34 -6.29 8.32 5.61
C ASP A 34 -6.09 8.08 7.12
N GLY A 35 -5.39 9.01 7.78
CA GLY A 35 -5.15 8.96 9.23
C GLY A 35 -6.41 9.09 10.10
N GLN A 36 -7.58 9.37 9.52
CA GLN A 36 -8.87 9.36 10.22
C GLN A 36 -9.68 8.07 9.92
N GLY A 37 -9.12 7.16 9.12
CA GLY A 37 -9.80 5.93 8.69
C GLY A 37 -10.80 6.16 7.56
N ALA A 38 -10.82 7.34 6.91
CA ALA A 38 -11.69 7.58 5.78
C ALA A 38 -11.14 6.85 4.54
N PRO A 39 -11.99 6.15 3.77
CA PRO A 39 -11.55 5.41 2.61
C PRO A 39 -11.06 6.34 1.49
N LEU A 40 -9.90 6.02 0.94
CA LEU A 40 -9.27 6.73 -0.18
C LEU A 40 -9.44 5.90 -1.45
N THR A 41 -10.40 6.27 -2.29
CA THR A 41 -10.70 5.56 -3.55
C THR A 41 -10.24 6.32 -4.79
N GLY A 42 -9.88 7.60 -4.65
CA GLY A 42 -9.44 8.46 -5.75
C GLY A 42 -8.02 8.15 -6.21
N ASN A 43 -7.82 7.99 -7.53
CA ASN A 43 -6.52 7.78 -8.16
C ASN A 43 -5.68 6.61 -7.60
N VAL A 44 -6.36 5.51 -7.27
CA VAL A 44 -5.73 4.25 -6.88
C VAL A 44 -5.55 3.35 -8.10
N THR A 45 -4.41 2.69 -8.21
CA THR A 45 -4.15 1.65 -9.21
C THR A 45 -3.57 0.42 -8.53
N THR A 46 -4.32 -0.66 -8.51
CA THR A 46 -3.89 -1.94 -7.91
C THR A 46 -3.60 -2.95 -9.01
N SER A 47 -2.50 -3.66 -8.88
CA SER A 47 -2.08 -4.76 -9.73
C SER A 47 -1.65 -5.94 -8.87
N GLN A 48 -2.02 -7.14 -9.27
CA GLN A 48 -1.64 -8.38 -8.59
C GLN A 48 -1.02 -9.34 -9.58
N THR A 49 0.05 -10.03 -9.18
CA THR A 49 0.79 -10.96 -10.04
C THR A 49 0.90 -12.30 -9.35
N ALA A 50 0.33 -13.34 -9.97
CA ALA A 50 0.53 -14.72 -9.53
C ALA A 50 1.97 -15.18 -9.83
N LYS A 51 2.59 -15.85 -8.87
CA LYS A 51 3.89 -16.51 -8.99
C LYS A 51 3.73 -17.98 -9.33
N GLU A 52 4.83 -18.61 -9.70
CA GLU A 52 4.90 -20.04 -10.02
C GLU A 52 4.38 -20.94 -8.87
N GLN A 53 4.50 -20.50 -7.62
CA GLN A 53 3.99 -21.24 -6.45
C GLN A 53 2.48 -21.07 -6.22
N GLY A 54 1.78 -20.31 -7.06
CA GLY A 54 0.36 -19.95 -6.89
C GLY A 54 0.11 -18.79 -5.93
N LEU A 55 1.15 -18.25 -5.28
CA LEU A 55 1.07 -17.08 -4.40
C LEU A 55 1.01 -15.78 -5.22
N PHE A 56 0.41 -14.73 -4.65
CA PHE A 56 0.21 -13.44 -5.27
C PHE A 56 1.11 -12.37 -4.65
N ASP A 57 1.75 -11.58 -5.53
CA ASP A 57 2.34 -10.31 -5.17
C ASP A 57 1.36 -9.19 -5.50
N VAL A 58 1.20 -8.26 -4.58
CA VAL A 58 0.29 -7.12 -4.66
C VAL A 58 1.10 -5.85 -4.75
N ARG A 59 0.75 -5.00 -5.72
CA ARG A 59 1.25 -3.64 -5.83
C ARG A 59 0.09 -2.68 -6.02
N SER A 60 -0.15 -1.80 -5.05
CA SER A 60 -1.15 -0.75 -5.13
C SER A 60 -0.50 0.63 -5.08
N VAL A 61 -0.96 1.53 -5.93
CA VAL A 61 -0.39 2.87 -6.09
C VAL A 61 -1.48 3.90 -5.86
N LEU A 62 -1.31 4.74 -4.84
CA LEU A 62 -2.18 5.85 -4.50
C LEU A 62 -1.52 7.17 -4.92
N ARG A 63 -2.23 8.02 -5.66
CA ARG A 63 -1.78 9.39 -6.00
C ARG A 63 -2.63 10.43 -5.28
N VAL A 64 -2.00 11.24 -4.43
CA VAL A 64 -2.67 12.24 -3.58
C VAL A 64 -1.98 13.60 -3.69
N VAL A 65 -2.77 14.66 -3.54
CA VAL A 65 -2.25 16.02 -3.39
C VAL A 65 -2.00 16.29 -1.92
N LEU A 66 -0.77 16.70 -1.58
CA LEU A 66 -0.38 16.92 -0.19
C LEU A 66 -1.07 18.13 0.41
N GLY A 67 -1.62 17.94 1.61
CA GLY A 67 -2.00 19.01 2.52
C GLY A 67 -0.84 19.42 3.45
N ALA A 68 -1.17 19.72 4.71
CA ALA A 68 -0.19 20.13 5.74
C ALA A 68 0.55 18.96 6.42
N ASN A 69 -0.10 17.82 6.56
CA ASN A 69 0.44 16.54 7.02
C ASN A 69 -0.64 15.49 6.73
N GLY A 70 -0.25 14.30 6.26
CA GLY A 70 -1.19 13.20 6.05
C GLY A 70 -0.57 11.86 6.39
N THR A 71 -1.28 11.07 7.18
CA THR A 71 -1.01 9.63 7.34
C THR A 71 -1.86 8.88 6.33
N TYR A 72 -1.26 7.92 5.65
CA TYR A 72 -1.90 7.07 4.66
C TYR A 72 -1.61 5.63 5.01
N SER A 73 -2.65 4.81 5.05
CA SER A 73 -2.53 3.39 5.37
C SER A 73 -3.12 2.55 4.24
N CYS A 74 -2.39 1.50 3.89
CA CYS A 74 -2.81 0.45 2.98
C CYS A 74 -3.23 -0.76 3.80
N LEU A 75 -4.38 -1.35 3.49
CA LEU A 75 -4.88 -2.60 4.06
C LEU A 75 -4.98 -3.62 2.94
N VAL A 76 -4.36 -4.77 3.14
CA VAL A 76 -4.39 -5.92 2.24
C VAL A 76 -5.15 -7.01 2.96
N ARG A 77 -6.32 -7.34 2.43
CA ARG A 77 -7.28 -8.26 3.03
C ARG A 77 -7.30 -9.57 2.28
N ASN A 78 -7.19 -10.66 3.04
CA ASN A 78 -7.42 -11.99 2.52
C ASN A 78 -8.92 -12.30 2.54
N PRO A 79 -9.57 -12.49 1.36
CA PRO A 79 -11.02 -12.65 1.29
C PRO A 79 -11.50 -13.99 1.90
N VAL A 80 -10.63 -14.99 2.00
CA VAL A 80 -10.97 -16.30 2.57
C VAL A 80 -10.86 -16.28 4.09
N LEU A 81 -9.73 -15.77 4.62
CA LEU A 81 -9.49 -15.70 6.06
C LEU A 81 -10.22 -14.54 6.74
N GLN A 82 -10.68 -13.55 5.96
CA GLN A 82 -11.19 -12.27 6.46
C GLN A 82 -10.18 -11.55 7.39
N GLN A 83 -8.89 -11.79 7.16
CA GLN A 83 -7.78 -11.21 7.91
C GLN A 83 -7.07 -10.14 7.09
N ASP A 84 -6.65 -9.07 7.77
CA ASP A 84 -6.04 -7.90 7.16
C ASP A 84 -4.59 -7.75 7.60
N ALA A 85 -3.69 -7.47 6.66
CA ALA A 85 -2.36 -6.93 6.92
C ALA A 85 -2.35 -5.45 6.51
N HIS A 86 -1.72 -4.57 7.29
CA HIS A 86 -1.70 -3.15 6.99
C HIS A 86 -0.32 -2.52 7.18
N GLY A 87 -0.02 -1.53 6.34
CA GLY A 87 1.16 -0.69 6.44
C GLY A 87 0.76 0.79 6.36
N SER A 88 1.46 1.66 7.08
CA SER A 88 1.14 3.09 7.12
C SER A 88 2.37 3.95 6.93
N VAL A 89 2.20 5.11 6.29
CA VAL A 89 3.24 6.13 6.19
C VAL A 89 2.68 7.50 6.52
N THR A 90 3.50 8.32 7.17
CA THR A 90 3.16 9.71 7.46
C THR A 90 4.04 10.61 6.61
N ILE A 91 3.40 11.44 5.79
CA ILE A 91 4.07 12.38 4.89
C ILE A 91 3.95 13.77 5.49
N THR A 92 5.09 14.33 5.87
CA THR A 92 5.19 15.71 6.36
C THR A 92 5.84 16.57 5.28
N PRO A 93 5.24 17.71 4.90
CA PRO A 93 5.91 18.69 4.07
C PRO A 93 7.25 19.07 4.70
N HIS A 94 8.28 19.27 3.87
CA HIS A 94 9.62 19.73 4.28
C HIS A 94 10.49 18.69 5.03
N ARG A 95 10.04 17.44 5.19
CA ARG A 95 10.93 16.31 5.47
C ARG A 95 10.90 15.38 4.26
N ASN A 96 12.02 15.32 3.57
CA ASN A 96 12.22 14.54 2.34
C ASN A 96 11.71 13.08 2.46
N PRO A 97 10.72 12.71 1.65
CA PRO A 97 11.02 11.73 0.60
C PRO A 97 10.74 12.30 -0.80
N THR A 98 11.62 11.94 -1.73
CA THR A 98 11.73 12.44 -3.10
C THR A 98 10.50 12.13 -3.95
N GLY A 99 9.37 12.85 -3.83
CA GLY A 99 8.21 12.76 -4.75
C GLY A 99 7.43 11.42 -4.80
N ALA A 100 8.05 10.33 -4.37
CA ALA A 100 7.57 8.96 -4.34
C ALA A 100 7.90 8.35 -2.98
N VAL A 101 6.92 7.70 -2.38
CA VAL A 101 7.03 7.05 -1.08
C VAL A 101 6.64 5.60 -1.22
N GLU A 102 7.46 4.70 -0.70
CA GLU A 102 7.17 3.28 -0.68
C GLU A 102 6.77 2.85 0.74
N VAL A 103 5.66 2.14 0.84
CA VAL A 103 5.11 1.56 2.05
C VAL A 103 5.16 0.06 1.88
N GLN A 104 6.05 -0.59 2.61
CA GLN A 104 6.04 -2.04 2.72
C GLN A 104 5.06 -2.42 3.83
N VAL A 105 4.07 -3.25 3.50
CA VAL A 105 3.22 -3.86 4.53
C VAL A 105 4.09 -4.87 5.29
N PRO A 106 4.24 -4.76 6.63
CA PRO A 106 5.05 -5.70 7.41
C PRO A 106 4.63 -7.15 7.16
N GLU A 107 5.63 -8.02 6.99
CA GLU A 107 5.53 -9.40 6.51
C GLU A 107 4.97 -10.38 7.56
N ASP A 108 3.73 -10.17 8.02
CA ASP A 108 2.95 -11.29 8.56
C ASP A 108 2.08 -11.83 7.41
N PRO A 109 2.50 -12.92 6.73
CA PRO A 109 1.88 -13.36 5.49
C PRO A 109 0.46 -13.89 5.74
N VAL A 110 -0.55 -13.20 5.19
CA VAL A 110 -1.94 -13.65 5.25
C VAL A 110 -2.19 -14.67 4.13
N VAL A 111 -1.85 -15.94 4.40
CA VAL A 111 -1.96 -17.06 3.45
C VAL A 111 -3.06 -18.02 3.88
N ALA A 112 -4.10 -18.19 3.05
CA ALA A 112 -5.11 -19.22 3.27
C ALA A 112 -4.63 -20.56 2.70
N LEU A 113 -4.63 -21.63 3.48
CA LEU A 113 -4.32 -22.96 2.97
C LEU A 113 -5.61 -23.76 2.73
N VAL A 114 -5.70 -24.43 1.57
CA VAL A 114 -6.83 -25.29 1.22
C VAL A 114 -6.85 -26.49 2.16
N GLY A 115 -7.91 -26.62 2.96
CA GLY A 115 -8.14 -27.76 3.87
C GLY A 115 -7.81 -27.53 5.35
N THR A 116 -7.14 -26.43 5.73
CA THR A 116 -7.00 -26.02 7.14
C THR A 116 -7.87 -24.81 7.48
N ASP A 117 -7.93 -23.83 6.57
CA ASP A 117 -8.56 -22.53 6.84
C ASP A 117 -9.73 -22.19 5.90
N ALA A 118 -10.02 -23.07 4.94
CA ALA A 118 -11.17 -22.98 4.04
C ALA A 118 -11.95 -24.29 4.08
N THR A 119 -13.17 -24.27 4.61
CA THR A 119 -14.13 -25.37 4.44
C THR A 119 -14.71 -25.30 3.03
N LEU A 120 -14.46 -26.34 2.24
CA LEU A 120 -15.12 -26.60 0.95
C LEU A 120 -16.62 -26.86 1.12
#